data_AF-A0A261AU44-F1
#
_entry.id   AF-A0A261AU44-F1
#
_cell.length_a   1.000
_cell.length_b   1.000
_cell.length_c   1.000
_cell.angle_alpha   90.00
_cell.angle_beta   90.00
_cell.angle_gamma   90.00
#
_symmetry.space_group_name_H-M   'P 1'
#
loop_
_entity.id
_entity.type
_entity.pdbx_description
1 polymer ?
#
loop_
_entity_poly.entity_id
_entity_poly.type
_entity_poly.pdbx_seq_one_letter_code
_entity_poly.pdbx_strand_id
1 'polypeptide(L)'
;MDSGEAAIMLPCSADGKYTIVGTNTEVLALSCNFDECAPPPSCTSCKSSVFSVEPATPAFEVVYEQVIQDGCITGRFTCQTTDGSICGSIDMVIDYAMGTTTNTILNAQKTGWTVFCDGDGTYRLGE
;
A
#
# COMPACT_ATOMS: atom_id res chain seq x y z
N MET A 1 -12.40 18.58 3.00
CA MET A 1 -11.36 18.11 3.93
C MET A 1 -11.86 18.51 5.30
N ASP A 2 -12.42 17.54 6.03
CA ASP A 2 -12.89 17.73 7.40
C ASP A 2 -11.66 17.53 8.29
N SER A 3 -11.15 18.58 8.91
CA SER A 3 -10.04 18.48 9.86
C SER A 3 -10.62 17.85 11.12
N GLY A 4 -10.45 16.54 11.28
CA GLY A 4 -11.01 15.75 12.38
C GLY A 4 -10.61 16.26 13.75
N GLU A 5 -11.29 17.30 14.22
CA GLU A 5 -11.09 17.97 15.48
C GLU A 5 -12.32 17.73 16.35
N ALA A 6 -12.13 17.02 17.47
CA ALA A 6 -13.13 16.89 18.51
C ALA A 6 -12.69 17.75 19.70
N ALA A 7 -13.49 18.76 20.04
CA ALA A 7 -13.27 19.61 21.19
C ALA A 7 -14.44 19.49 22.17
N ILE A 8 -14.13 19.40 23.47
CA ILE A 8 -15.10 19.48 24.56
C ILE A 8 -14.66 20.54 25.56
N MET A 9 -15.60 21.33 26.05
CA MET A 9 -15.37 22.30 27.12
C MET A 9 -15.80 21.71 28.45
N LEU A 10 -14.88 21.63 29.42
CA LEU A 10 -15.13 21.13 30.76
C LEU A 10 -15.06 22.29 31.77
N PRO A 11 -16.15 22.63 32.49
CA PRO A 11 -16.09 23.60 33.57
C PRO A 11 -15.25 23.08 34.73
N CYS A 12 -14.43 23.97 35.30
CA CYS A 12 -13.73 23.72 36.56
C CYS A 12 -14.62 24.16 37.72
N SER A 13 -14.87 23.23 38.64
CA SER A 13 -15.65 23.46 39.84
C SER A 13 -14.79 24.08 40.95
N ALA A 14 -15.43 24.68 41.95
CA ALA A 14 -14.76 25.40 43.04
C ALA A 14 -13.87 24.51 43.94
N ASP A 15 -14.08 23.19 43.89
CA ASP A 15 -13.28 22.16 44.54
C ASP A 15 -12.04 21.73 43.71
N GLY A 16 -11.80 22.39 42.57
CA GLY A 16 -10.65 22.15 41.70
C GLY A 16 -10.83 20.99 40.72
N LYS A 17 -12.06 20.47 40.57
CA LYS A 17 -12.37 19.30 39.73
C LYS A 17 -13.04 19.69 38.42
N TYR A 18 -12.75 18.96 37.36
CA TYR A 18 -13.44 19.10 36.08
C TYR A 18 -14.68 18.22 36.06
N THR A 19 -15.83 18.78 35.65
CA THR A 19 -17.10 18.06 35.56
C THR A 19 -17.67 18.13 34.14
N ILE A 20 -18.50 17.16 33.78
CA ILE A 20 -19.22 17.21 32.50
C ILE A 20 -20.40 18.18 32.66
N VAL A 21 -20.59 19.08 31.69
CA VAL A 21 -21.71 20.03 31.71
C VAL A 21 -23.04 19.28 31.82
N GLY A 22 -23.81 19.58 32.87
CA GLY A 22 -25.12 18.96 33.13
C GLY A 22 -25.05 17.67 33.96
N THR A 23 -23.88 17.24 34.43
CA THR A 23 -23.74 16.16 35.41
C THR A 23 -22.86 16.59 36.58
N ASN A 24 -22.99 15.90 37.72
CA ASN A 24 -22.08 16.03 38.86
C ASN A 24 -20.94 15.00 38.78
N THR A 25 -20.62 14.53 37.58
CA THR A 25 -19.59 13.49 37.38
C THR A 25 -18.25 14.15 37.16
N GLU A 26 -17.30 13.83 38.04
CA GLU A 26 -15.90 14.22 37.94
C GLU A 26 -15.22 13.50 36.77
N VAL A 27 -14.46 14.25 35.97
CA VAL A 27 -13.65 13.73 34.87
C VAL A 27 -12.24 13.46 35.40
N LEU A 28 -11.87 12.18 35.48
CA LEU A 28 -10.55 11.74 35.93
C LEU A 28 -9.56 11.52 34.78
N ALA A 29 -10.06 11.20 33.59
CA ALA A 29 -9.25 10.98 32.39
C ALA A 29 -10.09 11.22 31.12
N LEU A 30 -9.43 11.60 30.04
CA LEU A 30 -10.00 11.68 28.69
C LEU A 30 -9.21 10.74 27.78
N SER A 31 -9.92 10.02 26.92
CA SER A 31 -9.32 9.19 25.86
C SER A 31 -9.93 9.59 24.52
N CYS A 32 -9.09 9.88 23.53
CA CYS A 32 -9.53 10.03 22.15
C CYS A 32 -9.56 8.65 21.50
N ASN A 33 -10.75 8.18 21.11
CA ASN A 33 -10.90 6.98 20.31
C ASN A 33 -11.06 7.40 18.86
N PHE A 34 -10.19 6.92 18.00
CA PHE A 34 -10.25 7.18 16.56
C PHE A 34 -10.91 5.97 15.90
N ASP A 35 -12.17 6.13 15.48
CA ASP A 35 -12.85 5.15 14.63
C ASP A 35 -12.44 5.39 13.18
N GLU A 36 -11.50 4.56 12.71
CA GLU A 36 -11.16 4.28 11.30
C GLU A 36 -11.05 5.47 10.33
N CYS A 37 -9.83 5.97 10.16
CA CYS A 37 -9.26 6.15 8.83
C CYS A 37 -7.82 5.65 8.90
N ALA A 38 -7.54 4.46 8.35
CA ALA A 38 -6.15 4.13 8.02
C ALA A 38 -5.59 5.33 7.23
N PRO A 39 -4.36 5.79 7.49
CA PRO A 39 -3.78 6.90 6.74
C PRO A 39 -4.04 6.68 5.25
N PRO A 40 -4.46 7.72 4.50
CA PRO A 40 -4.84 7.56 3.11
C PRO A 40 -3.73 6.77 2.42
N PRO A 41 -4.07 5.75 1.62
CA PRO A 41 -3.05 4.95 0.97
C PRO A 41 -2.08 5.90 0.25
N SER A 42 -0.81 5.55 0.28
CA SER A 42 0.22 6.35 -0.36
C SER A 42 0.85 5.49 -1.44
N CYS A 43 1.38 6.13 -2.49
CA CYS A 43 2.21 5.43 -3.47
C CYS A 43 3.53 4.90 -2.86
N THR A 44 3.72 5.02 -1.54
CA THR A 44 4.82 4.44 -0.76
C THR A 44 4.41 3.25 0.11
N SER A 45 3.13 2.86 0.10
CA SER A 45 2.58 1.82 0.97
C SER A 45 1.99 0.64 0.22
N CYS A 46 2.30 0.45 -1.07
CA CYS A 46 1.85 -0.74 -1.78
C CYS A 46 2.36 -2.00 -1.09
N LYS A 47 1.46 -2.95 -0.86
CA LYS A 47 1.80 -4.24 -0.26
C LYS A 47 2.79 -4.93 -1.19
N SER A 48 4.01 -5.20 -0.73
CA SER A 48 5.05 -5.93 -1.48
C SER A 48 4.68 -7.36 -1.85
N SER A 49 3.51 -7.83 -1.43
CA SER A 49 3.09 -9.21 -1.41
C SER A 49 1.86 -9.39 -2.29
N VAL A 50 2.03 -9.55 -3.60
CA VAL A 50 1.41 -10.61 -4.43
C VAL A 50 2.10 -10.58 -5.80
N PHE A 51 3.41 -10.84 -5.86
CA PHE A 51 4.01 -11.19 -7.16
C PHE A 51 4.45 -12.64 -7.08
N SER A 52 3.48 -13.55 -7.20
CA SER A 52 3.77 -14.97 -7.40
C SER A 52 4.04 -15.18 -8.88
N VAL A 53 5.29 -15.47 -9.20
CA VAL A 53 5.71 -15.90 -10.54
C VAL A 53 5.72 -17.43 -10.50
N GLU A 54 4.75 -18.06 -11.15
CA GLU A 54 4.62 -19.52 -11.12
C GLU A 54 4.91 -20.14 -12.48
N PRO A 55 5.84 -21.11 -12.59
CA PRO A 55 7.02 -21.36 -11.75
C PRO A 55 8.32 -21.04 -12.50
N ALA A 56 9.34 -20.56 -11.77
CA ALA A 56 10.72 -20.56 -12.25
C ALA A 56 11.16 -21.97 -12.68
N THR A 57 11.28 -22.23 -13.98
CA THR A 57 11.99 -23.44 -14.44
C THR A 57 13.49 -23.14 -14.39
N PRO A 58 14.38 -24.15 -14.27
CA PRO A 58 15.82 -23.91 -14.23
C PRO A 58 16.38 -23.13 -15.44
N ALA A 59 15.63 -23.02 -16.53
CA ALA A 59 15.98 -22.24 -17.72
C ALA A 59 15.71 -20.73 -17.59
N PHE A 60 14.94 -20.28 -16.59
CA PHE A 60 14.63 -18.85 -16.41
C PHE A 60 14.58 -18.40 -14.94
N GLU A 61 15.02 -17.16 -14.74
CA GLU A 61 14.98 -16.43 -13.49
C GLU A 61 14.24 -15.11 -13.69
N VAL A 62 13.26 -14.83 -12.84
CA VAL A 62 12.61 -13.51 -12.81
C VAL A 62 13.27 -12.68 -11.72
N VAL A 63 13.87 -11.57 -12.13
CA VAL A 63 14.51 -10.59 -11.26
C VAL A 63 13.52 -9.48 -10.97
N TYR A 64 13.25 -9.23 -9.69
CA TYR A 64 12.45 -8.10 -9.22
C TYR A 64 13.35 -7.05 -8.56
N GLU A 65 13.20 -5.81 -8.99
CA GLU A 65 13.87 -4.64 -8.41
C GLU A 65 12.82 -3.61 -8.00
N GLN A 66 12.93 -3.11 -6.77
CA GLN A 66 12.08 -2.02 -6.29
C GLN A 66 12.89 -0.72 -6.25
N VAL A 67 12.37 0.33 -6.88
CA VAL A 67 12.96 1.67 -6.87
C VAL A 67 11.94 2.71 -6.40
N ILE A 68 12.43 3.84 -5.91
CA ILE A 68 11.58 5.01 -5.63
C ILE A 68 11.77 5.99 -6.78
N GLN A 69 10.71 6.21 -7.56
CA GLN A 69 10.69 7.16 -8.66
C GLN A 69 9.63 8.22 -8.38
N ASP A 70 10.03 9.49 -8.44
CA ASP A 70 9.16 10.65 -8.15
C ASP A 70 8.45 10.56 -6.78
N GLY A 71 9.11 9.92 -5.80
CA GLY A 71 8.58 9.71 -4.46
C GLY A 71 7.61 8.52 -4.32
N CYS A 72 7.37 7.77 -5.39
CA CYS A 72 6.49 6.60 -5.40
C CYS A 72 7.27 5.29 -5.63
N ILE A 73 6.79 4.19 -5.03
CA ILE A 73 7.33 2.86 -5.29
C ILE A 73 7.07 2.49 -6.75
N THR A 74 8.11 2.03 -7.41
CA THR A 74 8.08 1.48 -8.76
C THR A 74 8.77 0.12 -8.73
N GLY A 75 8.08 -0.92 -9.19
CA GLY A 75 8.63 -2.27 -9.31
C GLY A 75 9.07 -2.53 -10.74
N ARG A 76 10.23 -3.14 -10.93
CA ARG A 76 10.76 -3.54 -12.23
C ARG A 76 11.00 -5.05 -12.26
N PHE A 77 10.46 -5.70 -13.28
CA PHE A 77 10.55 -7.14 -13.49
C PHE A 77 11.35 -7.43 -14.73
N THR A 78 12.39 -8.24 -14.62
CA THR A 78 13.18 -8.68 -15.77
C THR A 78 13.18 -10.20 -15.82
N CYS A 79 13.01 -10.78 -16.99
CA CYS A 79 13.24 -12.20 -17.18
C CYS A 79 14.64 -12.43 -17.74
N GLN A 80 15.42 -13.27 -17.07
CA GLN A 80 16.74 -13.70 -17.51
C GLN A 80 16.72 -15.20 -17.75
N THR A 81 17.40 -15.67 -18.79
CA THR A 81 17.58 -17.10 -19.04
C THR A 81 19.01 -17.50 -18.70
N THR A 82 19.16 -18.67 -18.08
CA THR A 82 20.47 -19.22 -17.69
C THR A 82 21.07 -20.09 -18.78
N ASP A 83 20.26 -20.50 -19.76
CA ASP A 83 20.60 -21.44 -20.83
C ASP A 83 20.68 -20.77 -22.23
N GLY A 84 20.50 -19.45 -22.31
CA GLY A 84 20.49 -18.69 -23.57
C GLY A 84 19.18 -18.76 -24.35
N SER A 85 18.13 -19.37 -23.78
CA SER A 85 16.78 -19.36 -24.35
C SER A 85 16.17 -17.95 -24.32
N ILE A 86 15.09 -17.74 -25.09
CA ILE A 86 14.35 -16.48 -25.08
C ILE A 86 13.19 -16.57 -24.11
N CYS A 87 13.10 -15.62 -23.17
CA CYS A 87 11.93 -15.51 -22.31
C CYS A 87 10.74 -14.91 -23.09
N GLY A 88 9.87 -15.80 -23.57
CA GLY A 88 8.71 -15.46 -24.39
C GLY A 88 7.62 -14.74 -23.63
N SER A 89 7.37 -15.12 -22.36
CA SER A 89 6.39 -14.46 -21.51
C SER A 89 6.63 -14.59 -20.00
N ILE A 90 6.06 -13.68 -19.21
CA ILE A 90 5.88 -13.79 -17.76
C ILE A 90 4.38 -13.71 -17.47
N ASP A 91 3.83 -14.65 -16.71
CA ASP A 91 2.50 -14.53 -16.13
C ASP A 91 2.61 -13.92 -14.74
N MET A 92 2.02 -12.74 -14.56
CA MET A 92 2.04 -11.99 -13.31
C MET A 92 0.63 -11.90 -12.74
N VAL A 93 0.47 -12.39 -11.51
CA VAL A 93 -0.74 -12.15 -10.72
C VAL A 93 -0.56 -10.81 -10.02
N ILE A 94 -1.49 -9.88 -10.18
CA ILE A 94 -1.47 -8.55 -9.55
C ILE A 94 -2.76 -8.38 -8.75
N ASP A 95 -2.61 -7.92 -7.50
CA ASP A 95 -3.74 -7.60 -6.63
C ASP A 95 -4.11 -6.12 -6.75
N TYR A 96 -5.29 -5.83 -7.30
CA TYR A 96 -5.87 -4.50 -7.41
C TYR A 96 -6.94 -4.32 -6.32
N ALA A 97 -7.32 -3.07 -6.03
CA ALA A 97 -8.41 -2.77 -5.09
C ALA A 97 -9.75 -3.43 -5.50
N MET A 98 -9.93 -3.71 -6.80
CA MET A 98 -11.13 -4.35 -7.36
C MET A 98 -11.02 -5.89 -7.42
N GLY A 99 -9.89 -6.48 -7.02
CA GLY A 99 -9.63 -7.91 -7.05
C GLY A 99 -8.32 -8.27 -7.76
N THR A 100 -8.02 -9.56 -7.78
CA THR A 100 -6.79 -10.09 -8.37
C THR A 100 -6.97 -10.37 -9.86
N THR A 101 -5.99 -10.02 -10.68
CA THR A 101 -5.96 -10.38 -12.11
C THR A 101 -4.63 -11.02 -12.50
N THR A 102 -4.62 -11.78 -13.59
CA THR A 102 -3.40 -12.32 -14.20
C THR A 102 -3.10 -11.56 -15.47
N ASN A 103 -1.90 -10.99 -15.57
CA ASN A 103 -1.38 -10.34 -16.75
C ASN A 103 -0.28 -11.20 -17.38
N THR A 104 -0.47 -11.58 -18.63
CA THR A 104 0.56 -12.23 -19.43
C THR A 104 1.35 -11.18 -20.19
N ILE A 105 2.62 -11.09 -19.86
CA ILE A 105 3.56 -10.16 -20.45
C ILE A 105 4.35 -10.89 -21.52
N LEU A 106 4.30 -10.45 -22.77
CA LEU A 106 5.10 -11.02 -23.87
C LEU A 106 6.46 -10.32 -24.02
N ASN A 107 7.47 -11.05 -24.50
CA ASN A 107 8.82 -10.54 -24.79
C ASN A 107 9.54 -9.90 -23.59
N ALA A 108 9.34 -10.45 -22.38
CA ALA A 108 9.83 -9.89 -21.12
C ALA A 108 11.35 -9.69 -21.02
N GLN A 109 12.14 -10.32 -21.90
CA GLN A 109 13.61 -10.23 -21.88
C GLN A 109 14.19 -8.87 -22.30
N LYS A 110 13.45 -8.05 -23.07
CA LYS A 110 14.07 -6.97 -23.87
C LYS A 110 14.16 -5.61 -23.16
N THR A 111 13.33 -5.34 -22.16
CA THR A 111 13.22 -3.98 -21.58
C THR A 111 13.06 -3.98 -20.05
N GLY A 112 12.70 -5.12 -19.47
CA GLY A 112 12.11 -5.15 -18.14
C GLY A 112 10.73 -4.48 -18.13
N TRP A 113 9.86 -4.93 -17.24
CA TRP A 113 8.49 -4.48 -17.11
C TRP A 113 8.33 -3.65 -15.84
N THR A 114 7.58 -2.55 -15.94
CA THR A 114 7.45 -1.58 -14.86
C THR A 114 6.04 -1.59 -14.30
N VAL A 115 5.93 -1.64 -12.98
CA VAL A 115 4.68 -1.43 -12.25
C VAL A 115 4.81 -0.22 -11.35
N PHE A 116 3.76 0.61 -11.29
CA PHE A 116 3.72 1.81 -10.46
C PHE A 116 2.81 1.58 -9.28
N CYS A 117 3.27 1.95 -8.09
CA CYS A 117 2.43 2.01 -6.92
C CYS A 117 1.56 3.27 -7.00
N ASP A 118 0.25 3.09 -6.91
CA ASP A 118 -0.71 4.19 -6.91
C ASP A 118 -1.02 4.69 -5.49
N GLY A 119 -1.59 5.89 -5.42
CA GLY A 119 -2.03 6.52 -4.18
C GLY A 119 -3.22 5.82 -3.50
N ASP A 120 -3.68 4.69 -4.01
CA ASP A 120 -4.66 3.81 -3.35
C ASP A 120 -3.99 2.57 -2.72
N GLY A 121 -2.67 2.46 -2.80
CA GLY A 121 -1.89 1.35 -2.25
C GLY A 121 -1.90 0.09 -3.14
N THR A 122 -2.36 0.21 -4.39
CA THR A 122 -2.37 -0.86 -5.39
C THR A 122 -1.31 -0.63 -6.48
N TYR A 123 -0.96 -1.69 -7.21
CA TYR A 123 -0.04 -1.56 -8.35
C TYR A 123 -0.81 -1.43 -9.66
N ARG A 124 -0.35 -0.55 -10.55
CA ARG A 124 -0.75 -0.50 -11.96
C ARG A 124 0.41 -0.82 -12.89
N LEU A 125 0.10 -1.29 -14.10
CA LEU A 125 1.10 -1.51 -15.14
C LEU A 125 1.54 -0.16 -15.74
N GLY A 126 2.84 -0.03 -16.01
CA GLY A 126 3.38 1.04 -16.84
C GLY A 126 3.29 0.69 -18.32
N GLU A 127 2.62 1.54 -19.10
CA GLU A 127 2.71 1.54 -20.57
C GLU A 127 4.05 2.11 -21.05
#